data_AF-A0A920PJQ9-F1
#
_entry.id   AF-A0A920PJQ9-F1
#
_cell.length_a   1.000
_cell.length_b   1.000
_cell.length_c   1.000
_cell.angle_alpha   90.00
_cell.angle_beta   90.00
_cell.angle_gamma   90.00
#
_symmetry.space_group_name_H-M   'P 1'
#
loop_
_entity.id
_entity.type
_entity.pdbx_description
1 polymer ?
#
loop_
_entity_poly.entity_id
_entity_poly.type
_entity_poly.pdbx_seq_one_letter_code
_entity_poly.pdbx_strand_id
1 'polypeptide(L)'
;MQEIIEELERRREAAKLGGGQERIDAQHARGKLTARERVDVLLDQSSFEEWDIFVEHRSTDFDMADKVVPGDGVVTGYGTINGRTVFVFSQDFTVLGGSLSEAHAGKICKIMDHAMNVGAPVIGLNDSGGARIQEGVDSLAGYAEVFQRNVLASGVIPQISMIMGPCAGGAVYSPAMTDFIFMVKDTSYMYVTGARERWSKLLRTRRLLMKSLAGQTRTPPDRGLQTVPSIMMSRRYCH
;
A
#
# COMPACT_ATOMS: atom_id res chain seq x y z
N MET A 1 -9.36 26.03 -27.21
CA MET A 1 -8.10 25.49 -26.64
C MET A 1 -7.98 25.84 -25.17
N GLN A 2 -8.24 27.09 -24.76
CA GLN A 2 -8.30 27.49 -23.34
C GLN A 2 -9.35 26.67 -22.54
N GLU A 3 -10.57 26.52 -23.06
CA GLU A 3 -11.63 25.72 -22.40
C GLU A 3 -11.22 24.26 -22.11
N ILE A 4 -10.44 23.63 -23.00
CA ILE A 4 -9.98 22.24 -22.82
C ILE A 4 -8.91 22.17 -21.71
N ILE A 5 -8.04 23.18 -21.64
CA ILE A 5 -7.01 23.27 -20.59
C ILE A 5 -7.67 23.50 -19.23
N GLU A 6 -8.65 24.38 -19.15
CA GLU A 6 -9.41 24.65 -17.92
C GLU A 6 -10.16 23.41 -17.43
N GLU A 7 -10.82 22.69 -18.35
CA GLU A 7 -11.49 21.44 -18.01
C GLU A 7 -10.50 20.36 -17.54
N LEU A 8 -9.31 20.28 -18.14
CA LEU A 8 -8.27 19.36 -17.71
C LEU A 8 -7.79 19.69 -16.29
N GLU A 9 -7.50 20.96 -16.00
CA GLU A 9 -7.10 21.38 -14.65
C GLU A 9 -8.20 21.13 -13.63
N ARG A 10 -9.46 21.39 -13.97
CA ARG A 10 -10.61 21.07 -13.11
C ARG A 10 -10.67 19.58 -12.76
N ARG A 11 -10.42 18.70 -13.74
CA ARG A 11 -10.37 17.25 -13.51
C ARG A 11 -9.18 16.83 -12.67
N ARG A 12 -8.01 17.48 -12.85
CA ARG A 12 -6.83 17.23 -12.01
C ARG A 12 -7.09 17.57 -10.56
N GLU A 13 -7.66 18.74 -10.29
CA GLU A 13 -8.00 19.17 -8.94
C GLU A 13 -9.04 18.24 -8.30
N ALA A 14 -10.05 17.80 -9.05
CA ALA A 14 -11.01 16.81 -8.57
C ALA A 14 -10.35 15.46 -8.23
N ALA A 15 -9.42 14.98 -9.06
CA ALA A 15 -8.67 13.74 -8.82
C ALA A 15 -7.75 13.85 -7.59
N LYS A 16 -7.18 15.03 -7.34
CA LYS A 16 -6.31 15.27 -6.17
C LYS A 16 -7.05 15.16 -4.85
N LEU A 17 -8.36 15.41 -4.82
CA LEU A 17 -9.20 15.25 -3.62
C LEU A 17 -9.41 13.78 -3.20
N GLY A 18 -9.10 12.81 -4.08
CA GLY A 18 -9.19 11.39 -3.76
C GLY A 18 -10.55 10.99 -3.19
N GLY A 19 -10.57 10.51 -1.94
CA GLY A 19 -11.79 10.12 -1.23
C GLY A 19 -12.71 11.26 -0.76
N GLY A 20 -12.34 12.52 -1.04
CA GLY A 20 -13.08 13.72 -0.65
C GLY A 20 -12.60 14.33 0.68
N GLN A 21 -12.95 15.61 0.89
CA GLN A 21 -12.45 16.42 2.02
C GLN A 21 -12.74 15.78 3.38
N GLU A 22 -13.95 15.25 3.60
CA GLU A 22 -14.33 14.62 4.87
C GLU A 22 -13.40 13.46 5.24
N ARG A 23 -12.96 12.66 4.25
CA ARG A 23 -12.05 11.54 4.49
C ARG A 23 -10.61 11.99 4.70
N ILE A 24 -10.20 13.08 4.04
CA ILE A 24 -8.92 13.74 4.28
C ILE A 24 -8.85 14.25 5.73
N ASP A 25 -9.88 14.97 6.18
CA ASP A 25 -9.96 15.50 7.54
C ASP A 25 -9.94 14.35 8.57
N ALA A 26 -10.65 13.26 8.30
CA ALA A 26 -10.63 12.07 9.15
C ALA A 26 -9.25 11.38 9.19
N GLN A 27 -8.49 11.42 8.10
CA GLN A 27 -7.12 10.90 8.02
C GLN A 27 -6.18 11.78 8.86
N HIS A 28 -6.26 13.10 8.73
CA HIS A 28 -5.49 14.06 9.51
C HIS A 28 -5.81 14.00 11.01
N ALA A 29 -7.09 13.83 11.37
CA ALA A 29 -7.52 13.67 12.77
C ALA A 29 -6.93 12.42 13.44
N ARG A 30 -6.49 11.43 12.65
CA ARG A 30 -5.77 10.22 13.12
C ARG A 30 -4.25 10.41 13.17
N GLY A 31 -3.76 11.62 12.91
CA GLY A 31 -2.32 11.93 12.88
C GLY A 31 -1.61 11.37 11.65
N LYS A 32 -2.33 11.11 10.56
CA LYS A 32 -1.78 10.55 9.32
C LYS A 32 -1.87 11.56 8.19
N LEU A 33 -0.81 11.69 7.41
CA LEU A 33 -0.82 12.42 6.14
C LEU A 33 -1.62 11.63 5.07
N THR A 34 -2.11 12.33 4.06
CA THR A 34 -2.68 11.77 2.83
C THR A 34 -1.60 11.13 1.95
N ALA A 35 -2.00 10.39 0.91
CA ALA A 35 -1.05 9.76 -0.01
C ALA A 35 -0.13 10.78 -0.70
N ARG A 36 -0.68 11.92 -1.13
CA ARG A 36 0.06 12.99 -1.83
C ARG A 36 0.99 13.76 -0.92
N GLU A 37 0.50 14.16 0.26
CA GLU A 37 1.34 14.85 1.26
C GLU A 37 2.56 14.01 1.65
N ARG A 38 2.44 12.68 1.69
CA ARG A 38 3.60 11.80 1.96
C ARG A 38 4.62 11.83 0.83
N VAL A 39 4.16 11.91 -0.43
CA VAL A 39 5.04 12.02 -1.60
C VAL A 39 5.76 13.37 -1.58
N ASP A 40 5.03 14.46 -1.29
CA ASP A 40 5.58 15.82 -1.22
C ASP A 40 6.63 15.96 -0.11
N VAL A 41 6.47 15.26 1.01
CA VAL A 41 7.46 15.23 2.11
C VAL A 41 8.68 14.37 1.76
N LEU A 42 8.49 13.30 0.99
CA LEU A 42 9.55 12.34 0.68
C LEU A 42 10.50 12.84 -0.41
N LEU A 43 9.94 13.47 -1.45
CA LEU A 43 10.68 13.86 -2.65
C LEU A 43 11.19 15.29 -2.55
N ASP A 44 12.21 15.59 -3.36
CA ASP A 44 12.72 16.95 -3.51
C ASP A 44 11.61 17.86 -4.08
N GLN A 45 11.60 19.12 -3.64
CA GLN A 45 10.56 20.09 -4.02
C GLN A 45 10.42 20.19 -5.55
N SER A 46 9.17 20.11 -6.03
CA SER A 46 8.82 20.22 -7.45
C SER A 46 9.49 19.17 -8.36
N SER A 47 9.90 18.02 -7.82
CA SER A 47 10.47 16.92 -8.61
C SER A 47 9.46 15.84 -9.01
N PHE A 48 8.28 15.80 -8.38
CA PHE A 48 7.33 14.72 -8.57
C PHE A 48 6.56 14.84 -9.89
N GLU A 49 6.69 13.82 -10.73
CA GLU A 49 5.96 13.63 -11.98
C GLU A 49 4.98 12.48 -11.81
N GLU A 50 3.70 12.83 -11.65
CA GLU A 50 2.63 11.86 -11.42
C GLU A 50 2.16 11.19 -12.70
N TRP A 51 1.98 9.88 -12.64
CA TRP A 51 1.45 9.06 -13.73
C TRP A 51 0.06 8.54 -13.40
N ASP A 52 -0.75 8.37 -14.45
CA ASP A 52 -2.02 7.66 -14.40
C ASP A 52 -3.03 8.24 -13.39
N ILE A 53 -3.04 9.58 -13.25
CA ILE A 53 -3.94 10.32 -12.36
C ILE A 53 -5.44 10.09 -12.69
N PHE A 54 -5.76 9.80 -13.94
CA PHE A 54 -7.14 9.57 -14.41
C PHE A 54 -7.50 8.10 -14.60
N VAL A 55 -6.64 7.16 -14.20
CA VAL A 55 -6.97 5.73 -14.30
C VAL A 55 -8.07 5.39 -13.29
N GLU A 56 -9.04 4.62 -13.74
CA GLU A 56 -10.23 4.22 -12.99
C GLU A 56 -10.36 2.69 -13.06
N HIS A 57 -10.95 2.07 -12.04
CA HIS A 57 -11.29 0.65 -12.10
C HIS A 57 -12.37 0.39 -13.15
N ARG A 58 -12.45 -0.85 -13.65
CA ARG A 58 -13.43 -1.26 -14.68
C ARG A 58 -14.53 -2.17 -14.16
N SER A 59 -14.51 -2.49 -12.86
CA SER A 59 -15.51 -3.36 -12.25
C SER A 59 -16.90 -2.73 -12.24
N THR A 60 -17.90 -3.55 -12.58
CA THR A 60 -19.33 -3.22 -12.50
C THR A 60 -20.05 -4.02 -11.42
N ASP A 61 -19.35 -4.91 -10.73
CA ASP A 61 -19.92 -5.77 -9.70
C ASP A 61 -20.14 -5.00 -8.39
N PHE A 62 -21.08 -5.46 -7.56
CA PHE A 62 -21.32 -4.94 -6.18
C PHE A 62 -21.42 -3.40 -6.06
N ASP A 63 -22.16 -2.76 -6.98
CA ASP A 63 -22.36 -1.30 -7.04
C ASP A 63 -21.05 -0.52 -7.23
N MET A 64 -20.03 -1.13 -7.83
CA MET A 64 -18.76 -0.45 -8.12
C MET A 64 -18.89 0.53 -9.30
N ALA A 65 -19.84 0.31 -10.21
CA ALA A 65 -20.07 1.18 -11.37
C ALA A 65 -20.28 2.66 -10.99
N ASP A 66 -20.87 2.93 -9.83
CA ASP A 66 -21.13 4.28 -9.33
C ASP A 66 -20.04 4.82 -8.37
N LYS A 67 -19.00 4.02 -8.07
CA LYS A 67 -17.96 4.32 -7.06
C LYS A 67 -16.60 4.54 -7.69
N VAL A 68 -16.59 5.30 -8.77
CA VAL A 68 -15.39 5.58 -9.56
C VAL A 68 -14.64 6.77 -8.98
N VAL A 69 -13.37 6.57 -8.65
CA VAL A 69 -12.47 7.63 -8.17
C VAL A 69 -11.20 7.62 -9.04
N PRO A 70 -10.85 8.74 -9.69
CA PRO A 70 -9.62 8.86 -10.47
C PRO A 70 -8.38 8.49 -9.65
N GLY A 71 -7.46 7.76 -10.29
CA GLY A 71 -6.24 7.24 -9.69
C GLY A 71 -6.41 5.92 -8.94
N ASP A 72 -7.64 5.46 -8.73
CA ASP A 72 -8.01 4.15 -8.16
C ASP A 72 -7.36 3.84 -6.80
N GLY A 73 -7.13 4.89 -6.00
CA GLY A 73 -6.62 4.77 -4.63
C GLY A 73 -5.12 4.53 -4.51
N VAL A 74 -4.35 4.82 -5.56
CA VAL A 74 -2.88 4.90 -5.49
C VAL A 74 -2.34 6.06 -6.31
N VAL A 75 -1.45 6.82 -5.70
CA VAL A 75 -0.65 7.86 -6.36
C VAL A 75 0.65 7.22 -6.81
N THR A 76 1.01 7.33 -8.08
CA THR A 76 2.20 6.69 -8.65
C THR A 76 2.98 7.67 -9.51
N GLY A 77 4.29 7.58 -9.50
CA GLY A 77 5.13 8.41 -10.36
C GLY A 77 6.61 8.25 -10.06
N TYR A 78 7.39 9.21 -10.49
CA TYR A 78 8.81 9.33 -10.15
C TYR A 78 9.13 10.75 -9.71
N GLY A 79 10.27 10.91 -9.06
CA GLY A 79 10.85 12.21 -8.76
C GLY A 79 12.29 12.04 -8.31
N THR A 80 12.79 12.96 -7.50
CA THR A 80 14.16 12.87 -6.98
C THR A 80 14.23 12.89 -5.46
N ILE A 81 15.25 12.22 -4.91
CA ILE A 81 15.67 12.37 -3.51
C ILE A 81 17.15 12.71 -3.53
N ASN A 82 17.52 13.88 -3.01
CA ASN A 82 18.88 14.41 -3.11
C ASN A 82 19.39 14.42 -4.57
N GLY A 83 18.52 14.79 -5.52
CA GLY A 83 18.82 14.84 -6.95
C GLY A 83 18.93 13.49 -7.66
N ARG A 84 18.67 12.37 -6.97
CA ARG A 84 18.71 11.02 -7.55
C ARG A 84 17.30 10.54 -7.88
N THR A 85 17.08 10.06 -9.10
CA THR A 85 15.78 9.53 -9.54
C THR A 85 15.33 8.37 -8.67
N VAL A 86 14.07 8.43 -8.23
CA VAL A 86 13.37 7.35 -7.53
C VAL A 86 11.95 7.23 -8.05
N PHE A 87 11.43 6.00 -8.07
CA PHE A 87 10.02 5.73 -8.34
C PHE A 87 9.27 5.56 -7.03
N VAL A 88 8.04 6.03 -6.98
CA VAL A 88 7.22 5.98 -5.76
C VAL A 88 5.79 5.61 -6.08
N PHE A 89 5.20 4.75 -5.24
CA PHE A 89 3.76 4.63 -5.11
C PHE A 89 3.33 4.94 -3.69
N SER A 90 2.18 5.60 -3.55
CA SER A 90 1.59 5.95 -2.26
C SER A 90 0.12 5.61 -2.25
N GLN A 91 -0.26 4.66 -1.40
CA GLN A 91 -1.64 4.18 -1.32
C GLN A 91 -2.51 5.17 -0.55
N ASP A 92 -3.67 5.50 -1.12
CA ASP A 92 -4.61 6.43 -0.54
C ASP A 92 -5.73 5.70 0.19
N PHE A 93 -5.62 5.67 1.52
CA PHE A 93 -6.62 5.05 2.39
C PHE A 93 -8.00 5.73 2.31
N THR A 94 -8.07 6.98 1.86
CA THR A 94 -9.35 7.69 1.70
C THR A 94 -10.18 7.13 0.54
N VAL A 95 -9.55 6.45 -0.43
CA VAL A 95 -10.20 5.85 -1.60
C VAL A 95 -10.42 4.37 -1.34
N LEU A 96 -11.66 3.99 -1.02
CA LEU A 96 -12.05 2.59 -0.81
C LEU A 96 -11.13 1.83 0.18
N GLY A 97 -10.61 2.53 1.20
CA GLY A 97 -9.70 1.97 2.21
C GLY A 97 -8.31 1.64 1.68
N GLY A 98 -7.88 2.25 0.58
CA GLY A 98 -6.61 1.94 -0.10
C GLY A 98 -6.57 0.50 -0.61
N SER A 99 -7.75 -0.10 -0.86
CA SER A 99 -7.85 -1.49 -1.29
C SER A 99 -7.32 -1.66 -2.71
N LEU A 100 -6.56 -2.73 -2.92
CA LEU A 100 -5.93 -3.03 -4.19
C LEU A 100 -6.93 -3.72 -5.12
N SER A 101 -7.12 -3.10 -6.29
CA SER A 101 -7.88 -3.51 -7.47
C SER A 101 -6.95 -3.84 -8.63
N GLU A 102 -7.52 -4.30 -9.74
CA GLU A 102 -6.75 -4.55 -10.97
C GLU A 102 -6.05 -3.27 -11.48
N ALA A 103 -6.78 -2.17 -11.60
CA ALA A 103 -6.23 -0.92 -12.13
C ALA A 103 -5.19 -0.29 -11.17
N HIS A 104 -5.45 -0.32 -9.86
CA HIS A 104 -4.48 0.06 -8.83
C HIS A 104 -3.19 -0.76 -8.93
N ALA A 105 -3.30 -2.10 -9.06
CA ALA A 105 -2.14 -2.96 -9.24
C ALA A 105 -1.38 -2.65 -10.53
N GLY A 106 -2.11 -2.41 -11.63
CA GLY A 106 -1.52 -2.03 -12.91
C GLY A 106 -0.67 -0.76 -12.83
N LYS A 107 -1.12 0.25 -12.08
CA LYS A 107 -0.35 1.48 -11.84
C LYS A 107 0.97 1.18 -11.08
N ILE A 108 0.90 0.36 -10.03
CA ILE A 108 2.10 -0.04 -9.25
C ILE A 108 3.05 -0.84 -10.14
N CYS A 109 2.53 -1.81 -10.89
CA CYS A 109 3.31 -2.63 -11.80
C CYS A 109 4.06 -1.79 -12.83
N LYS A 110 3.38 -0.80 -13.42
CA LYS A 110 3.98 0.12 -14.40
C LYS A 110 5.20 0.85 -13.84
N ILE A 111 5.10 1.46 -12.66
CA ILE A 111 6.26 2.18 -12.09
C ILE A 111 7.40 1.23 -11.70
N MET A 112 7.09 -0.01 -11.27
CA MET A 112 8.12 -1.00 -10.95
C MET A 112 8.86 -1.45 -12.22
N ASP A 113 8.12 -1.69 -13.31
CA ASP A 113 8.69 -2.03 -14.60
C ASP A 113 9.60 -0.91 -15.10
N HIS A 114 9.16 0.34 -14.99
CA HIS A 114 9.98 1.50 -15.34
C HIS A 114 11.20 1.69 -14.43
N ALA A 115 11.05 1.48 -13.11
CA ALA A 115 12.17 1.54 -12.16
C ALA A 115 13.25 0.52 -12.50
N MET A 116 12.85 -0.72 -12.83
CA MET A 116 13.77 -1.77 -13.28
C MET A 116 14.46 -1.40 -14.60
N ASN A 117 13.72 -0.84 -15.56
CA ASN A 117 14.27 -0.46 -16.87
C ASN A 117 15.36 0.61 -16.78
N VAL A 118 15.23 1.58 -15.88
CA VAL A 118 16.22 2.67 -15.72
C VAL A 118 17.21 2.43 -14.57
N GLY A 119 17.06 1.33 -13.84
CA GLY A 119 17.92 0.99 -12.70
C GLY A 119 17.77 1.93 -11.50
N ALA A 120 16.56 2.46 -11.27
CA ALA A 120 16.28 3.38 -10.16
C ALA A 120 15.58 2.68 -8.99
N PRO A 121 15.77 3.14 -7.73
CA PRO A 121 15.04 2.61 -6.58
C PRO A 121 13.53 2.78 -6.69
N VAL A 122 12.78 1.87 -6.07
CA VAL A 122 11.32 1.98 -5.90
C VAL A 122 10.96 2.05 -4.41
N ILE A 123 10.11 3.02 -4.06
CA ILE A 123 9.64 3.26 -2.70
C ILE A 123 8.11 3.08 -2.65
N GLY A 124 7.65 2.15 -1.81
CA GLY A 124 6.23 1.91 -1.56
C GLY A 124 5.76 2.51 -0.25
N LEU A 125 4.83 3.46 -0.30
CA LEU A 125 4.16 4.04 0.87
C LEU A 125 2.82 3.33 1.07
N ASN A 126 2.82 2.34 1.95
CA ASN A 126 1.75 1.37 2.11
C ASN A 126 0.75 1.81 3.20
N ASP A 127 -0.52 1.85 2.83
CA ASP A 127 -1.66 2.21 3.69
C ASP A 127 -2.94 1.62 3.07
N SER A 128 -3.10 0.30 3.23
CA SER A 128 -4.10 -0.49 2.51
C SER A 128 -4.84 -1.47 3.42
N GLY A 129 -6.17 -1.47 3.28
CA GLY A 129 -7.06 -2.44 3.90
C GLY A 129 -6.96 -3.87 3.34
N GLY A 130 -6.22 -4.09 2.25
CA GLY A 130 -6.06 -5.39 1.59
C GLY A 130 -6.67 -5.44 0.18
N ALA A 131 -7.10 -6.63 -0.25
CA ALA A 131 -7.74 -6.83 -1.55
C ALA A 131 -9.11 -6.13 -1.61
N ARG A 132 -9.46 -5.56 -2.77
CA ARG A 132 -10.80 -5.06 -3.02
C ARG A 132 -11.75 -6.22 -3.31
N ILE A 133 -12.46 -6.66 -2.28
CA ILE A 133 -13.33 -7.85 -2.33
C ILE A 133 -14.37 -7.77 -3.46
N GLN A 134 -14.83 -6.56 -3.79
CA GLN A 134 -15.80 -6.29 -4.84
C GLN A 134 -15.30 -6.68 -6.25
N GLU A 135 -13.98 -6.66 -6.49
CA GLU A 135 -13.40 -7.10 -7.77
C GLU A 135 -12.95 -8.56 -7.74
N GLY A 136 -13.12 -9.26 -6.61
CA GLY A 136 -12.90 -10.69 -6.49
C GLY A 136 -11.50 -11.14 -6.92
N VAL A 137 -11.47 -11.99 -7.95
CA VAL A 137 -10.24 -12.65 -8.43
C VAL A 137 -9.27 -11.65 -9.06
N ASP A 138 -9.77 -10.58 -9.67
CA ASP A 138 -8.94 -9.60 -10.37
C ASP A 138 -8.03 -8.84 -9.38
N SER A 139 -8.53 -8.57 -8.18
CA SER A 139 -7.71 -8.03 -7.08
C SER A 139 -6.60 -8.99 -6.63
N LEU A 140 -6.87 -10.29 -6.63
CA LEU A 140 -5.86 -11.30 -6.26
C LEU A 140 -4.83 -11.50 -7.37
N ALA A 141 -5.24 -11.44 -8.64
CA ALA A 141 -4.35 -11.43 -9.79
C ALA A 141 -3.45 -10.20 -9.76
N GLY A 142 -4.01 -9.02 -9.46
CA GLY A 142 -3.23 -7.79 -9.26
C GLY A 142 -2.16 -7.91 -8.17
N TYR A 143 -2.46 -8.57 -7.06
CA TYR A 143 -1.43 -8.88 -6.06
C TYR A 143 -0.33 -9.79 -6.61
N ALA A 144 -0.69 -10.85 -7.33
CA ALA A 144 0.29 -11.76 -7.92
C ALA A 144 1.26 -11.04 -8.86
N GLU A 145 0.75 -10.13 -9.69
CA GLU A 145 1.56 -9.31 -10.61
C GLU A 145 2.55 -8.39 -9.87
N VAL A 146 2.12 -7.75 -8.79
CA VAL A 146 3.01 -6.92 -7.94
C VAL A 146 4.07 -7.79 -7.26
N PHE A 147 3.68 -8.96 -6.74
CA PHE A 147 4.61 -9.88 -6.08
C PHE A 147 5.66 -10.42 -7.05
N GLN A 148 5.25 -10.78 -8.26
CA GLN A 148 6.17 -11.22 -9.29
C GLN A 148 7.22 -10.15 -9.59
N ARG A 149 6.81 -8.88 -9.70
CA ARG A 149 7.75 -7.76 -9.93
C ARG A 149 8.68 -7.53 -8.75
N ASN A 150 8.23 -7.72 -7.51
CA ASN A 150 9.13 -7.63 -6.37
C ASN A 150 10.24 -8.68 -6.43
N VAL A 151 9.89 -9.91 -6.84
CA VAL A 151 10.85 -11.00 -7.01
C VAL A 151 11.82 -10.69 -8.15
N LEU A 152 11.32 -10.18 -9.28
CA LEU A 152 12.16 -9.81 -10.42
C LEU A 152 13.10 -8.63 -10.12
N ALA A 153 12.64 -7.67 -9.32
CA ALA A 153 13.41 -6.51 -8.88
C ALA A 153 14.42 -6.85 -7.75
N SER A 154 14.25 -7.99 -7.07
CA SER A 154 15.06 -8.38 -5.91
C SER A 154 16.54 -8.54 -6.29
N GLY A 155 17.40 -7.73 -5.68
CA GLY A 155 18.82 -7.69 -6.00
C GLY A 155 19.18 -6.94 -7.28
N VAL A 156 18.20 -6.38 -7.99
CA VAL A 156 18.40 -5.58 -9.22
C VAL A 156 18.29 -4.09 -8.92
N ILE A 157 17.19 -3.67 -8.28
CA ILE A 157 16.98 -2.29 -7.82
C ILE A 157 16.65 -2.28 -6.33
N PRO A 158 17.02 -1.22 -5.57
CA PRO A 158 16.62 -1.12 -4.17
C PRO A 158 15.10 -0.97 -4.04
N GLN A 159 14.49 -1.84 -3.25
CA GLN A 159 13.07 -1.84 -2.94
C GLN A 159 12.86 -1.46 -1.47
N ILE A 160 12.16 -0.36 -1.23
CA ILE A 160 11.93 0.17 0.12
C ILE A 160 10.43 0.26 0.38
N SER A 161 9.97 -0.33 1.50
CA SER A 161 8.58 -0.25 1.92
C SER A 161 8.44 0.57 3.20
N MET A 162 7.61 1.60 3.16
CA MET A 162 7.18 2.36 4.33
C MET A 162 5.74 2.00 4.66
N ILE A 163 5.50 1.47 5.86
CA ILE A 163 4.17 1.13 6.35
C ILE A 163 3.68 2.32 7.16
N MET A 164 2.72 3.04 6.59
CA MET A 164 2.18 4.28 7.14
C MET A 164 0.73 4.16 7.60
N GLY A 165 0.20 2.93 7.67
CA GLY A 165 -1.16 2.65 8.11
C GLY A 165 -1.44 1.16 8.25
N PRO A 166 -2.71 0.74 8.24
CA PRO A 166 -3.06 -0.67 8.16
C PRO A 166 -2.45 -1.28 6.90
N CYS A 167 -1.87 -2.46 7.04
CA CYS A 167 -1.40 -3.29 5.94
C CYS A 167 -1.84 -4.72 6.25
N ALA A 168 -2.94 -5.15 5.62
CA ALA A 168 -3.66 -6.36 6.00
C ALA A 168 -3.77 -7.36 4.85
N GLY A 169 -3.76 -8.66 5.17
CA GLY A 169 -4.05 -9.70 4.18
C GLY A 169 -2.97 -9.77 3.11
N GLY A 170 -3.37 -9.69 1.84
CA GLY A 170 -2.46 -9.70 0.70
C GLY A 170 -1.44 -8.55 0.71
N ALA A 171 -1.80 -7.40 1.28
CA ALA A 171 -0.97 -6.19 1.27
C ALA A 171 0.39 -6.39 1.96
N VAL A 172 0.51 -7.34 2.90
CA VAL A 172 1.76 -7.54 3.67
C VAL A 172 2.86 -8.26 2.90
N TYR A 173 2.49 -9.01 1.87
CA TYR A 173 3.46 -9.86 1.15
C TYR A 173 4.40 -9.04 0.30
N SER A 174 3.92 -7.97 -0.33
CA SER A 174 4.78 -7.09 -1.13
C SER A 174 5.89 -6.47 -0.27
N PRO A 175 5.58 -5.76 0.84
CA PRO A 175 6.61 -5.27 1.75
C PRO A 175 7.54 -6.34 2.29
N ALA A 176 7.01 -7.52 2.61
CA ALA A 176 7.84 -8.64 3.06
C ALA A 176 8.91 -9.01 2.02
N MET A 177 8.64 -8.88 0.72
CA MET A 177 9.60 -9.20 -0.35
C MET A 177 10.60 -8.07 -0.65
N THR A 178 10.41 -6.86 -0.10
CA THR A 178 11.33 -5.73 -0.31
C THR A 178 12.56 -5.78 0.61
N ASP A 179 13.59 -4.99 0.29
CA ASP A 179 14.88 -5.02 0.99
C ASP A 179 14.81 -4.39 2.39
N PHE A 180 14.06 -3.30 2.51
CA PHE A 180 13.89 -2.57 3.76
C PHE A 180 12.43 -2.27 4.04
N ILE A 181 12.01 -2.55 5.28
CA ILE A 181 10.68 -2.21 5.78
C ILE A 181 10.84 -1.22 6.92
N PHE A 182 10.17 -0.07 6.79
CA PHE A 182 10.08 0.96 7.81
C PHE A 182 8.63 1.10 8.26
N MET A 183 8.39 1.11 9.56
CA MET A 183 7.03 1.23 10.12
C MET A 183 6.90 2.51 10.95
N VAL A 184 5.80 3.24 10.74
CA VAL A 184 5.46 4.40 11.59
C VAL A 184 4.89 3.91 12.91
N LYS A 185 5.48 4.38 14.01
CA LYS A 185 5.04 4.00 15.36
C LYS A 185 3.58 4.44 15.57
N ASP A 186 2.82 3.61 16.30
CA ASP A 186 1.45 3.87 16.76
C ASP A 186 0.36 3.96 15.68
N THR A 187 0.71 4.28 14.43
CA THR A 187 -0.26 4.45 13.32
C THR A 187 -0.22 3.34 12.28
N SER A 188 0.81 2.47 12.30
CA SER A 188 1.00 1.39 11.32
C SER A 188 1.01 -0.01 11.92
N TYR A 189 0.48 -0.99 11.17
CA TYR A 189 0.47 -2.40 11.58
C TYR A 189 0.41 -3.32 10.36
N MET A 190 1.13 -4.45 10.43
CA MET A 190 1.12 -5.51 9.42
C MET A 190 0.59 -6.82 10.00
N TYR A 191 -0.38 -7.44 9.32
CA TYR A 191 -0.84 -8.79 9.67
C TYR A 191 -1.40 -9.54 8.45
N VAL A 192 -1.08 -10.83 8.34
CA VAL A 192 -1.62 -11.70 7.27
C VAL A 192 -3.10 -12.00 7.52
N THR A 193 -3.47 -12.26 8.78
CA THR A 193 -4.86 -12.50 9.18
C THR A 193 -5.23 -11.52 10.29
N GLY A 194 -6.36 -10.82 10.10
CA GLY A 194 -6.81 -9.81 11.05
C GLY A 194 -7.08 -10.38 12.43
N ALA A 195 -6.34 -9.89 13.44
CA ALA A 195 -6.64 -10.14 14.83
C ALA A 195 -7.75 -9.18 15.30
N ARG A 196 -9.02 -9.42 14.92
CA ARG A 196 -10.16 -8.82 15.63
C ARG A 196 -11.47 -9.63 15.52
N GLU A 197 -11.86 -10.18 16.66
CA GLU A 197 -13.21 -10.54 17.13
C GLU A 197 -14.03 -11.66 16.46
N ARG A 198 -13.92 -11.98 15.16
CA ARG A 198 -14.71 -13.09 14.56
C ARG A 198 -14.17 -14.49 14.92
N TRP A 199 -12.85 -14.66 14.98
CA TRP A 199 -12.26 -15.97 15.25
C TRP A 199 -12.40 -16.43 16.72
N SER A 200 -12.48 -15.50 17.69
CA SER A 200 -12.70 -15.90 19.09
C SER A 200 -14.12 -16.41 19.36
N LYS A 201 -15.12 -16.01 18.56
CA LYS A 201 -16.50 -16.50 18.66
C LYS A 201 -16.65 -17.83 17.91
N LEU A 202 -16.06 -17.94 16.71
CA LEU A 202 -16.17 -19.15 15.88
C LEU A 202 -15.33 -20.33 16.41
N LEU A 203 -14.14 -20.07 16.97
CA LEU A 203 -13.26 -21.12 17.51
C LEU A 203 -13.52 -21.45 18.99
N ARG A 204 -14.47 -20.76 19.65
CA ARG A 204 -14.92 -21.15 21.01
C ARG A 204 -15.60 -22.52 21.02
N THR A 205 -16.25 -22.91 19.92
CA THR A 205 -16.90 -24.23 19.80
C THR A 205 -15.91 -25.38 19.60
N ARG A 206 -14.66 -25.11 19.20
CA ARG A 206 -13.60 -26.12 19.04
C ARG A 206 -12.53 -26.10 20.14
N ARG A 207 -12.74 -25.36 21.23
CA ARG A 207 -11.77 -25.27 22.34
C ARG A 207 -11.97 -26.32 23.44
N LEU A 208 -12.98 -27.19 23.33
CA LEU A 208 -13.22 -28.27 24.28
C LEU A 208 -12.53 -29.60 23.92
N LEU A 209 -12.11 -29.82 22.68
CA LEU A 209 -11.48 -31.11 22.29
C LEU A 209 -9.93 -31.11 22.29
N MET A 210 -9.29 -29.94 22.19
CA MET A 210 -7.82 -29.83 22.08
C MET A 210 -7.10 -29.55 23.41
N LYS A 211 -7.83 -29.45 24.52
CA LYS A 211 -7.23 -29.27 25.87
C LYS A 211 -6.83 -30.58 26.56
N SER A 212 -7.09 -31.73 25.92
CA SER A 212 -6.74 -33.06 26.47
C SER A 212 -5.42 -33.64 25.92
N LEU A 213 -4.78 -33.03 24.91
CA LEU A 213 -3.68 -33.67 24.16
C LEU A 213 -2.40 -32.85 23.98
N ALA A 214 -2.28 -31.66 24.59
CA ALA A 214 -1.03 -30.91 24.54
C ALA A 214 -0.66 -30.40 25.94
N GLY A 215 0.25 -31.14 26.57
CA GLY A 215 0.94 -30.72 27.78
C GLY A 215 1.73 -29.43 27.56
N GLN A 216 1.89 -28.69 28.66
CA GLN A 216 2.64 -27.46 28.79
C GLN A 216 3.91 -27.40 27.93
N THR A 217 4.02 -26.38 27.09
CA THR A 217 5.28 -25.65 26.87
C THR A 217 4.96 -24.22 26.41
N ARG A 218 5.43 -23.25 27.19
CA ARG A 218 5.56 -21.85 26.78
C ARG A 218 6.56 -21.79 25.62
N THR A 219 6.24 -21.10 24.54
CA THR A 219 7.22 -20.69 23.52
C THR A 219 7.73 -19.27 23.78
N PRO A 220 9.02 -18.98 23.51
CA PRO A 220 9.75 -17.80 24.02
C PRO A 220 9.60 -16.56 23.10
N PRO A 221 10.03 -15.37 23.56
CA PRO A 221 9.96 -14.14 22.79
C PRO A 221 11.20 -13.99 21.91
N ASP A 222 11.29 -14.73 20.80
CA ASP A 222 12.38 -14.53 19.83
C ASP A 222 11.92 -14.77 18.39
N ARG A 223 11.52 -13.67 17.74
CA ARG A 223 11.69 -13.45 16.30
C ARG A 223 11.99 -11.97 16.06
N GLY A 224 13.25 -11.59 16.22
CA GLY A 224 13.95 -10.57 15.43
C GLY A 224 13.36 -9.16 15.25
N LEU A 225 12.34 -8.77 16.00
CA LEU A 225 11.74 -7.44 15.98
C LEU A 225 12.11 -6.76 17.31
N GLN A 226 13.39 -6.36 17.43
CA GLN A 226 13.85 -5.61 18.58
C GLN A 226 13.36 -4.15 18.49
N THR A 227 12.69 -3.71 19.55
CA THR A 227 12.22 -2.35 19.75
C THR A 227 13.39 -1.41 20.06
N VAL A 228 13.65 -0.46 19.16
CA VAL A 228 14.50 0.71 19.39
C VAL A 228 13.67 1.95 19.06
N PRO A 229 13.69 3.02 19.87
CA PRO A 229 12.68 4.08 19.80
C PRO A 229 13.00 5.10 18.70
N SER A 230 12.79 4.74 17.42
CA SER A 230 12.49 5.66 16.30
C SER A 230 12.77 4.98 14.94
N ILE A 231 11.81 4.25 14.37
CA ILE A 231 11.90 3.49 13.12
C ILE A 231 12.40 2.05 13.36
N MET A 232 11.49 1.08 13.18
CA MET A 232 11.80 -0.34 13.25
C MET A 232 12.35 -0.78 11.90
N MET A 233 13.61 -1.21 11.86
CA MET A 233 14.32 -1.62 10.64
C MET A 233 14.50 -3.14 10.66
N SER A 234 13.93 -3.84 9.67
CA SER A 234 14.19 -5.25 9.41
C SER A 234 15.11 -5.36 8.19
N ARG A 235 16.33 -5.87 8.37
CA ARG A 235 17.25 -6.22 7.26
C ARG A 235 17.15 -7.71 6.98
N ARG A 236 16.96 -8.10 5.72
CA ARG A 236 17.35 -9.44 5.24
C ARG A 236 18.73 -9.35 4.61
N TYR A 237 19.68 -10.11 5.15
CA TYR A 237 20.83 -10.56 4.38
C TYR A 237 20.42 -11.86 3.69
N CYS A 238 20.35 -11.86 2.35
CA CYS A 238 20.43 -13.11 1.60
C CYS A 238 21.91 -13.53 1.59
N HIS A 239 22.20 -14.73 2.12
CA HIS A 239 23.45 -15.44 1.89
C HIS A 239 23.36 -16.24 0.58
#